data_AF-A0A524JND8-F1
#
_entry.id   AF-A0A524JND8-F1
#
_cell.length_a   1.000
_cell.length_b   1.000
_cell.length_c   1.000
_cell.angle_alpha   90.00
_cell.angle_beta   90.00
_cell.angle_gamma   90.00
#
_symmetry.space_group_name_H-M   'P 1'
#
loop_
_entity.id
_entity.type
_entity.pdbx_description
1 polymer ?
#
loop_
_entity_poly.entity_id
_entity_poly.type
_entity_poly.pdbx_seq_one_letter_code
_entity_poly.pdbx_strand_id
1 'polypeptide(L)'
;MNDTNKEIAEIYHTLMMQRKPEQRIEMCFSMLRSAKEIINATIKSKSNWQAELFLRLYGNDFNEPTKQKILAALKKKALGTVTLE
;
A
#
# COMPACT_ATOMS: atom_id res chain seq x y z
N MET A 1 3.52 -14.27 -12.73
CA MET A 1 2.05 -14.41 -12.81
C MET A 1 1.71 -15.88 -12.81
N ASN A 2 1.95 -16.57 -11.68
CA ASN A 2 1.81 -18.03 -11.62
C ASN A 2 0.34 -18.46 -11.63
N ASP A 3 -0.55 -17.55 -11.27
CA ASP A 3 -2.01 -17.73 -11.29
C ASP A 3 -2.66 -17.27 -12.60
N THR A 4 -1.88 -16.87 -13.61
CA THR A 4 -2.38 -16.48 -14.93
C THR A 4 -2.00 -17.53 -15.96
N ASN A 5 -2.93 -17.85 -16.87
CA ASN A 5 -2.65 -18.72 -18.01
C ASN A 5 -1.43 -18.22 -18.79
N LYS A 6 -0.53 -19.14 -19.18
CA LYS A 6 0.74 -18.83 -19.87
C LYS A 6 0.54 -17.99 -21.13
N GLU A 7 -0.45 -18.32 -21.95
CA GLU A 7 -0.74 -17.59 -23.19
C GLU A 7 -1.09 -16.12 -22.91
N ILE A 8 -1.90 -15.88 -21.87
CA ILE A 8 -2.27 -14.53 -21.45
C ILE A 8 -1.06 -13.76 -20.90
N ALA A 9 -0.19 -14.43 -20.15
CA ALA A 9 1.04 -13.82 -19.64
C ALA A 9 1.99 -13.42 -20.77
N GLU A 10 2.11 -14.23 -21.83
CA GLU A 10 2.93 -13.96 -23.02
C GLU A 10 2.37 -12.79 -23.84
N ILE A 11 1.05 -12.74 -24.04
CA ILE A 11 0.37 -11.61 -24.69
C ILE A 11 0.62 -10.32 -23.90
N TYR A 12 0.40 -10.34 -22.59
CA TYR A 12 0.63 -9.18 -21.73
C TYR A 12 2.08 -8.70 -21.79
N HIS A 13 3.05 -9.63 -21.71
CA HIS A 13 4.46 -9.31 -21.81
C HIS A 13 4.79 -8.63 -23.17
N THR A 14 4.28 -9.19 -24.27
CA THR A 14 4.50 -8.65 -25.62
C THR A 14 3.97 -7.22 -25.73
N LEU A 15 2.76 -6.95 -25.24
CA LEU A 15 2.18 -5.61 -25.22
C LEU A 15 2.99 -4.62 -24.37
N MET A 16 3.53 -5.08 -23.24
CA MET A 16 4.38 -4.23 -22.38
C MET A 16 5.72 -3.88 -23.05
N MET A 17 6.29 -4.81 -23.83
CA MET A 17 7.54 -4.59 -24.54
C MET A 17 7.39 -3.66 -25.77
N GLN A 18 6.19 -3.54 -26.32
CA GLN A 18 5.87 -2.55 -27.36
C GLN A 18 5.80 -1.11 -26.84
N ARG A 19 5.66 -0.92 -25.52
CA ARG A 19 5.65 0.41 -24.89
C ARG A 19 7.07 0.90 -24.65
N LYS A 20 7.25 2.22 -24.66
CA LYS A 20 8.51 2.85 -24.27
C LYS A 20 8.78 2.63 -22.76
N PRO A 21 10.05 2.58 -22.31
CA PRO A 21 10.39 2.44 -20.90
C PRO A 21 9.69 3.46 -19.99
N GLU A 22 9.58 4.71 -20.42
CA GLU A 22 8.97 5.80 -19.67
C GLU A 22 7.46 5.56 -19.48
N GLN A 23 6.78 5.07 -20.52
CA GLN A 23 5.36 4.74 -20.45
C GLN A 23 5.09 3.61 -19.46
N ARG A 24 5.99 2.63 -19.35
CA ARG A 24 5.86 1.58 -18.33
C ARG A 24 5.99 2.14 -16.92
N ILE A 25 6.88 3.12 -16.72
CA ILE A 25 7.06 3.81 -15.43
C ILE A 25 5.81 4.65 -15.09
N GLU A 26 5.28 5.40 -16.05
CA GLU A 26 4.04 6.17 -15.87
C GLU A 26 2.87 5.29 -15.45
N MET A 27 2.73 4.09 -16.06
CA MET A 27 1.73 3.12 -15.66
C MET A 27 1.88 2.72 -14.19
N CYS A 28 3.10 2.43 -13.73
CA CYS A 28 3.37 2.12 -12.32
C CYS A 28 2.96 3.29 -11.40
N PHE A 29 3.29 4.53 -11.77
CA PHE A 29 2.89 5.70 -10.97
C PHE A 29 1.38 5.94 -10.97
N SER A 30 0.71 5.70 -12.10
CA SER A 30 -0.74 5.79 -12.17
C SER A 30 -1.40 4.76 -11.26
N MET A 31 -0.95 3.51 -11.29
CA MET A 31 -1.46 2.47 -10.40
C MET A 31 -1.20 2.81 -8.92
N LEU A 32 -0.01 3.33 -8.60
CA LEU A 32 0.30 3.77 -7.25
C LEU A 32 -0.60 4.93 -6.79
N ARG A 33 -0.91 5.87 -7.69
CA ARG A 33 -1.83 6.98 -7.41
C ARG A 33 -3.23 6.44 -7.10
N SER A 34 -3.78 5.58 -7.97
CA SER A 34 -5.08 4.96 -7.74
C SER A 34 -5.12 4.18 -6.43
N ALA A 35 -4.06 3.42 -6.11
CA ALA A 35 -3.98 2.68 -4.85
C ALA A 35 -4.01 3.62 -3.63
N LYS A 36 -3.28 4.74 -3.68
CA LYS A 36 -3.32 5.76 -2.61
C LYS A 36 -4.72 6.35 -2.41
N GLU A 37 -5.41 6.66 -3.50
CA GLU A 37 -6.78 7.20 -3.44
C GLU A 37 -7.76 6.21 -2.80
N ILE A 38 -7.71 4.95 -3.22
CA ILE A 38 -8.54 3.87 -2.63
C ILE A 38 -8.25 3.73 -1.14
N ILE A 39 -6.98 3.67 -0.75
CA ILE A 39 -6.58 3.53 0.65
C ILE A 39 -7.10 4.73 1.47
N ASN A 40 -6.86 5.96 1.00
CA ASN A 40 -7.30 7.17 1.68
C ASN A 40 -8.82 7.21 1.88
N ALA A 41 -9.60 6.77 0.88
CA ALA A 41 -11.05 6.70 0.98
C ALA A 41 -11.56 5.72 2.05
N THR A 42 -10.74 4.72 2.43
CA THR A 42 -11.12 3.70 3.42
C THR A 42 -10.67 4.01 4.84
N ILE A 43 -9.83 5.02 5.05
CA ILE A 43 -9.36 5.41 6.39
C ILE A 43 -10.50 6.08 7.14
N LYS A 44 -10.94 5.47 8.24
CA LYS A 44 -12.10 5.98 9.01
C LYS A 44 -11.68 7.02 10.05
N SER A 45 -10.54 6.82 10.70
CA SER A 45 -10.04 7.74 11.72
C SER A 45 -8.82 8.50 11.24
N LYS A 46 -8.98 9.82 11.05
CA LYS A 46 -7.84 10.71 10.77
C LYS A 46 -6.87 10.83 11.93
N SER A 47 -7.26 10.52 13.17
CA SER A 47 -6.33 10.56 14.31
C SER A 47 -5.50 9.27 14.44
N ASN A 48 -5.91 8.17 13.80
CA ASN A 48 -5.21 6.87 13.89
C ASN A 48 -4.88 6.24 12.52
N TRP A 49 -4.81 7.07 11.48
CA TRP A 49 -4.62 6.64 10.09
C TRP A 49 -3.36 5.78 9.89
N GLN A 50 -2.29 6.07 10.63
CA GLN A 50 -1.01 5.34 10.53
C GLN A 50 -1.15 3.87 10.97
N ALA A 51 -1.91 3.62 12.04
CA ALA A 51 -2.17 2.27 12.51
C ALA A 51 -3.05 1.50 11.52
N GLU A 52 -4.06 2.16 10.95
CA GLU A 52 -4.89 1.53 9.92
C GLU A 52 -4.10 1.20 8.64
N LEU A 53 -3.19 2.09 8.21
CA LEU A 53 -2.29 1.82 7.09
C LEU A 53 -1.35 0.64 7.36
N PHE A 54 -0.75 0.62 8.55
CA PHE A 54 0.14 -0.46 8.95
C PHE A 54 -0.55 -1.82 8.86
N LEU A 55 -1.76 -1.92 9.43
CA LEU A 55 -2.53 -3.18 9.38
C LEU A 55 -2.86 -3.62 7.96
N ARG A 56 -3.22 -2.67 7.08
CA ARG A 56 -3.58 -2.97 5.68
C ARG A 56 -2.39 -3.41 4.83
N LEU A 57 -1.27 -2.71 4.95
CA LEU A 57 -0.12 -2.90 4.05
C LEU A 57 0.87 -3.93 4.56
N TYR A 58 1.01 -4.05 5.89
CA TYR A 58 2.09 -4.83 6.52
C TYR A 58 1.60 -5.73 7.64
N GLY A 59 0.31 -5.68 8.01
CA GLY A 59 -0.20 -6.41 9.17
C GLY A 59 0.04 -7.93 9.10
N ASN A 60 0.05 -8.49 7.90
CA ASN A 60 0.29 -9.92 7.67
C ASN A 60 1.77 -10.30 7.67
N ASP A 61 2.68 -9.32 7.62
CA ASP A 61 4.12 -9.55 7.57
C ASP A 61 4.74 -9.75 8.97
N PHE A 62 3.96 -9.51 10.02
CA PHE A 62 4.41 -9.55 11.42
C PHE A 62 3.60 -10.53 12.27
N ASN A 63 4.30 -11.22 13.18
CA ASN A 63 3.65 -12.00 14.22
C ASN A 63 2.88 -11.09 15.20
N GLU A 64 1.94 -11.68 15.93
CA GLU A 64 1.03 -10.93 16.81
C GLU A 64 1.75 -10.08 17.87
N PRO A 65 2.79 -10.57 18.58
CA PRO A 65 3.53 -9.75 19.53
C PRO A 65 4.19 -8.51 18.90
N THR A 66 4.79 -8.65 17.73
CA THR A 66 5.46 -7.55 17.03
C THR A 66 4.45 -6.54 16.50
N LYS A 67 3.34 -7.03 15.95
CA LYS A 67 2.22 -6.21 15.47
C LYS A 67 1.66 -5.33 16.59
N GLN A 68 1.41 -5.90 17.77
CA GLN A 68 0.90 -5.13 18.92
C GLN A 68 1.90 -4.06 19.40
N LYS A 69 3.21 -4.38 19.40
CA LYS A 69 4.26 -3.40 19.73
C LYS A 69 4.28 -2.22 18.77
N ILE A 70 4.19 -2.47 17.46
CA ILE A 70 4.15 -1.42 16.43
C ILE A 70 2.88 -0.57 16.57
N LEU A 71 1.71 -1.21 16.73
CA LEU A 71 0.44 -0.49 16.93
C LEU A 71 0.47 0.40 18.16
N ALA A 72 1.03 -0.06 19.28
CA ALA A 72 1.18 0.74 20.48
C ALA A 72 2.06 1.97 20.26
N ALA A 73 3.18 1.81 19.54
CA ALA A 73 4.07 2.91 19.19
C ALA A 73 3.38 3.95 18.29
N LEU A 74 2.63 3.50 17.28
CA LEU A 74 1.88 4.38 16.37
C LEU A 74 0.76 5.14 17.11
N LYS A 75 0.01 4.47 17.99
CA LYS A 75 -1.01 5.12 18.83
C LYS A 75 -0.39 6.15 19.78
N LYS A 76 0.73 5.81 20.42
CA LYS A 76 1.45 6.74 21.31
C LYS A 76 1.91 7.98 20.55
N LYS A 77 2.43 7.82 19.33
CA LYS A 77 2.83 8.93 18.46
C LYS A 77 1.63 9.82 18.12
N ALA A 78 0.51 9.24 17.73
CA ALA A 78 -0.71 9.97 17.41
C ALA A 78 -1.29 10.75 18.60
N LEU A 79 -1.22 10.20 19.81
CA LEU A 79 -1.66 10.87 21.05
C LEU A 79 -0.68 11.95 21.50
N GLY A 80 0.64 11.74 21.33
CA GLY A 80 1.67 12.72 21.69
C GLY A 80 1.71 13.95 20.77
N THR A 81 1.19 13.84 19.54
CA THR A 81 1.03 14.98 18.62
C THR A 81 -0.15 15.90 18.95
N VAL A 82 -0.99 15.59 19.95
CA VAL A 82 -2.10 16.47 20.40
C VAL A 82 -1.64 17.51 21.44
N THR A 83 -0.40 17.41 21.93
CA THR A 83 0.24 18.45 22.74
C THR A 83 1.37 19.07 21.95
N LEU A 84 1.09 20.17 21.26
CA LEU A 84 1.90 21.38 21.13
C LEU A 84 1.16 22.34 20.18
N GLU A 85 0.60 23.38 20.81
CA GLU A 85 0.04 24.65 20.29
C GLU A 85 -1.28 24.61 19.49
#